data_AF-A0A1M7DMK8-F1
#
_entry.id   AF-A0A1M7DMK8-F1
#
_cell.length_a   1.000
_cell.length_b   1.000
_cell.length_c   1.000
_cell.angle_alpha   90.00
_cell.angle_beta   90.00
_cell.angle_gamma   90.00
#
_symmetry.space_group_name_H-M   'P 1'
#
loop_
_entity.id
_entity.type
_entity.pdbx_description
1 polymer ?
#
loop_
_entity_poly.entity_id
_entity_poly.type
_entity_poly.pdbx_seq_one_letter_code
_entity_poly.pdbx_strand_id
1 'polypeptide(L)'
;MNENKIHRLDVETPLGVVHLAGFDQKPDHRSVIFGILSEFFGESVTAADLVESKENTRPEFPKLDFDVNWTHSCGYCVCAFGERGTRGRLRIGVDLERYSPKRLHLAERFFSKEESAQLATLDVNQAQKEFFKLWCRKEAFYKCVGGEFFEGTLRRDMQKNPVLVDAPDLVEPVAVHFVDLDAAVVGMPTSAALCVAVSRL
;
A
#
# COMPACT_ATOMS: atom_id res chain seq x y z
N MET A 1 23.65 20.02 -4.33
CA MET A 1 22.88 18.77 -4.47
C MET A 1 21.43 19.16 -4.37
N ASN A 2 20.62 18.94 -5.41
CA ASN A 2 19.18 19.18 -5.26
C ASN A 2 18.64 18.13 -4.30
N GLU A 3 18.20 18.58 -3.13
CA GLU A 3 17.45 17.77 -2.17
C GLU A 3 16.31 17.05 -2.91
N ASN A 4 16.13 15.77 -2.60
CA ASN A 4 15.04 15.01 -3.19
C ASN A 4 13.72 15.61 -2.68
N LYS A 5 12.92 16.22 -3.56
CA LYS A 5 11.67 16.85 -3.14
C LYS A 5 10.73 15.77 -2.59
N ILE A 6 10.33 15.92 -1.33
CA ILE A 6 9.38 15.00 -0.68
C ILE A 6 7.99 15.62 -0.71
N HIS A 7 7.02 14.87 -1.22
CA HIS A 7 5.61 15.23 -1.24
C HIS A 7 4.88 14.50 -0.12
N ARG A 8 4.26 15.23 0.80
CA ARG A 8 3.60 14.66 1.97
C ARG A 8 2.08 14.79 1.86
N LEU A 9 1.34 13.77 2.32
CA LEU A 9 -0.11 13.78 2.41
C LEU A 9 -0.55 12.97 3.64
N ASP A 10 -1.47 13.52 4.41
CA ASP A 10 -2.16 12.78 5.47
C ASP A 10 -3.43 12.15 4.91
N VAL A 11 -3.59 10.84 5.15
CA VAL A 11 -4.73 10.06 4.69
C VAL A 11 -5.56 9.64 5.88
N GLU A 12 -6.76 10.19 5.99
CA GLU A 12 -7.75 9.81 7.00
C GLU A 12 -8.29 8.40 6.72
N THR A 13 -8.27 7.55 7.74
CA THR A 13 -8.82 6.18 7.66
C THR A 13 -9.70 5.89 8.88
N PRO A 14 -10.56 4.85 8.83
CA PRO A 14 -11.34 4.43 10.00
C PRO A 14 -10.50 4.02 11.22
N LEU A 15 -9.19 3.81 11.06
CA LEU A 15 -8.26 3.38 12.10
C LEU A 15 -7.26 4.46 12.53
N GLY A 16 -7.41 5.69 12.02
CA GLY A 16 -6.52 6.82 12.27
C GLY A 16 -5.85 7.33 10.99
N VAL A 17 -4.93 8.28 11.15
CA VAL A 17 -4.20 8.89 10.05
C VAL A 17 -3.06 7.98 9.59
N VAL A 18 -2.91 7.83 8.28
CA VAL A 18 -1.70 7.30 7.64
C VAL A 18 -0.98 8.43 6.93
N HIS A 19 0.29 8.65 7.27
CA HIS A 19 1.13 9.64 6.62
C HIS A 19 1.78 9.03 5.38
N LEU A 20 1.64 9.70 4.24
CA LEU A 20 2.30 9.35 3.00
C LEU A 20 3.43 10.31 2.70
N ALA A 21 4.53 9.76 2.18
CA ALA A 21 5.64 10.51 1.62
C ALA A 21 6.02 9.94 0.25
N GLY A 22 5.75 10.71 -0.81
CA GLY A 22 6.12 10.41 -2.19
C GLY A 22 7.40 11.12 -2.62
N PHE A 23 8.27 10.44 -3.35
CA PHE A 23 9.52 11.01 -3.86
C PHE A 23 10.08 10.25 -5.06
N ASP A 24 10.90 10.92 -5.86
CA ASP A 24 11.64 10.30 -6.96
C ASP A 24 12.62 9.26 -6.40
N GLN A 25 12.47 8.02 -6.85
CA GLN A 25 13.33 6.91 -6.45
C GLN A 25 14.66 6.98 -7.22
N LYS A 26 15.69 7.43 -6.52
CA LYS A 26 17.11 7.20 -6.86
C LYS A 26 17.54 5.84 -6.29
N PRO A 27 18.70 5.25 -6.68
CA PRO A 27 19.02 3.85 -6.37
C PRO A 27 18.88 3.45 -4.89
N ASP A 28 19.05 4.39 -3.96
CA ASP A 28 18.82 4.16 -2.54
C ASP A 28 17.55 4.87 -2.05
N HIS A 29 16.44 4.12 -1.96
CA HIS A 29 15.19 4.59 -1.36
C HIS A 29 15.22 4.51 0.17
N ARG A 30 16.04 3.62 0.75
CA ARG A 30 16.02 3.35 2.19
C ARG A 30 16.57 4.53 2.98
N SER A 31 17.67 5.12 2.55
CA SER A 31 18.20 6.33 3.20
C SER A 31 17.19 7.48 3.19
N VAL A 32 16.42 7.64 2.10
CA VAL A 32 15.36 8.66 2.02
C VAL A 32 14.22 8.34 2.99
N ILE A 33 13.75 7.08 3.03
CA ILE A 33 12.70 6.64 3.97
C ILE A 33 13.15 6.84 5.42
N PHE A 34 14.36 6.42 5.77
CA PHE A 34 14.90 6.60 7.11
C PHE A 34 15.05 8.07 7.49
N GLY A 35 15.44 8.93 6.55
CA GLY A 35 15.44 10.38 6.73
C GLY A 35 14.04 10.93 7.00
N ILE A 36 13.04 10.51 6.22
CA ILE A 36 11.63 10.90 6.39
C ILE A 36 11.10 10.49 7.77
N LEU A 37 11.35 9.24 8.18
CA LEU A 37 10.92 8.72 9.48
C LEU A 37 11.66 9.43 10.62
N SER A 38 12.96 9.66 10.48
CA SER A 38 13.75 10.34 11.51
C SER A 38 13.30 11.78 11.72
N GLU A 39 13.01 12.49 10.63
CA GLU A 39 12.45 13.84 10.66
C GLU A 39 11.08 13.85 11.35
N PHE A 40 10.19 12.93 10.97
CA PHE A 40 8.84 12.87 11.52
C PHE A 40 8.83 12.56 13.02
N PHE A 41 9.63 11.59 13.45
CA PHE A 41 9.66 11.14 14.85
C PHE A 41 10.57 11.97 15.76
N GLY A 42 11.42 12.84 15.20
CA GLY A 42 12.39 13.62 15.96
C GLY A 42 13.51 12.79 16.60
N GLU A 43 13.72 11.55 16.15
CA GLU A 43 14.76 10.63 16.62
C GLU A 43 15.39 9.87 15.44
N SER A 44 16.58 9.30 15.64
CA SER A 44 17.26 8.58 14.55
C SER A 44 16.59 7.24 14.25
N VAL A 45 16.08 7.07 13.03
CA VAL A 45 15.64 5.80 12.46
C VAL A 45 16.66 5.36 11.41
N THR A 46 17.17 4.13 11.52
CA THR A 46 18.26 3.64 10.68
C THR A 46 18.04 2.22 10.18
N ALA A 47 18.93 1.73 9.32
CA ALA A 47 18.94 0.34 8.89
C ALA A 47 19.09 -0.65 10.07
N ALA A 48 19.69 -0.23 11.19
CA ALA A 48 19.85 -1.09 12.37
C ALA A 48 18.55 -1.30 13.15
N ASP A 49 17.54 -0.46 12.89
CA ASP A 49 16.22 -0.54 13.52
C ASP A 49 15.25 -1.40 12.69
N LEU A 50 15.56 -1.61 11.41
CA LEU A 50 14.78 -2.42 10.48
C LEU A 50 15.08 -3.90 10.67
N VAL A 51 14.03 -4.70 10.84
CA VAL A 51 14.07 -6.16 10.83
C VAL A 51 13.35 -6.67 9.59
N GLU A 52 14.03 -7.52 8.84
CA GLU A 52 13.52 -8.21 7.65
C GLU A 52 13.71 -9.71 7.84
N SER A 53 12.74 -10.52 7.41
CA SER A 53 12.86 -11.98 7.39
C SER A 53 12.39 -12.55 6.05
N LYS A 54 12.78 -13.79 5.75
CA LYS A 54 12.28 -14.48 4.55
C LYS A 54 10.81 -14.89 4.68
N GLU A 55 10.32 -15.00 5.91
CA GLU A 55 8.97 -15.47 6.26
C GLU A 55 7.97 -14.32 6.30
N ASN A 56 8.44 -13.09 6.54
CA ASN A 56 7.63 -11.88 6.56
C ASN A 56 8.21 -10.83 5.61
N THR A 57 7.49 -10.59 4.52
CA THR A 57 7.89 -9.63 3.49
C THR A 57 7.65 -8.18 3.89
N ARG A 58 7.10 -7.94 5.08
CA ARG A 58 6.83 -6.59 5.60
C ARG A 58 8.06 -6.03 6.33
N PRO A 59 8.40 -4.75 6.12
CA PRO A 59 9.43 -4.10 6.91
C PRO A 59 8.90 -3.82 8.31
N GLU A 60 9.66 -4.22 9.34
CA GLU A 60 9.28 -3.96 10.72
C GLU A 60 10.37 -3.22 11.48
N PHE A 61 9.95 -2.27 12.31
CA PHE A 61 10.83 -1.58 13.26
C PHE A 61 10.42 -1.98 14.67
N PRO A 62 10.75 -3.19 15.18
CA PRO A 62 10.18 -3.75 16.41
C PRO A 62 10.43 -2.92 17.67
N LYS A 63 11.48 -2.09 17.66
CA LYS A 63 11.80 -1.17 18.76
C LYS A 63 11.01 0.15 18.68
N LEU A 64 10.30 0.38 17.58
CA LEU A 64 9.51 1.58 17.33
C LEU A 64 8.01 1.23 17.33
N ASP A 65 7.22 2.12 17.92
CA ASP A 65 5.80 1.89 18.21
C ASP A 65 4.89 2.41 17.08
N PHE A 66 5.18 2.03 15.84
CA PHE A 66 4.38 2.36 14.65
C PHE A 66 4.49 1.24 13.62
N ASP A 67 3.64 1.31 12.58
CA ASP A 67 3.72 0.44 11.41
C ASP A 67 4.08 1.24 10.16
N VAL A 68 4.76 0.60 9.20
CA VAL A 68 5.24 1.25 7.98
C VAL A 68 5.24 0.27 6.81
N ASN A 69 4.97 0.79 5.62
CA ASN A 69 5.07 0.05 4.38
C ASN A 69 5.50 1.00 3.24
N TRP A 70 6.10 0.48 2.18
CA TRP A 70 6.44 1.29 1.02
C TRP A 70 6.28 0.50 -0.27
N THR A 71 6.12 1.25 -1.36
CA THR A 71 5.95 0.71 -2.71
C THR A 71 6.72 1.58 -3.71
N HIS A 72 6.96 1.04 -4.89
CA HIS A 72 7.63 1.74 -5.97
C HIS A 72 7.01 1.42 -7.34
N SER A 73 6.92 2.45 -8.19
CA SER A 73 6.51 2.28 -9.57
C SER A 73 7.20 3.31 -10.45
N CYS A 74 7.82 2.86 -11.54
CA CYS A 74 8.40 3.71 -12.58
C CYS A 74 9.41 4.75 -12.06
N GLY A 75 10.24 4.39 -11.07
CA GLY A 75 11.22 5.29 -10.49
C GLY A 75 10.63 6.30 -9.51
N TYR A 76 9.44 6.04 -8.98
CA TYR A 76 8.81 6.80 -7.89
C TYR A 76 8.55 5.89 -6.70
N CYS A 77 8.77 6.37 -5.48
CA CYS A 77 8.52 5.64 -4.25
C CYS A 77 7.47 6.36 -3.40
N VAL A 78 6.61 5.58 -2.74
CA VAL A 78 5.69 6.07 -1.71
C VAL A 78 5.93 5.27 -0.44
N CYS A 79 6.24 5.97 0.64
CA CYS A 79 6.28 5.44 1.99
C CYS A 79 4.98 5.80 2.73
N ALA A 80 4.39 4.85 3.43
CA ALA A 80 3.19 5.00 4.24
C ALA A 80 3.49 4.56 5.68
N PHE A 81 3.20 5.40 6.67
CA PHE A 81 3.51 5.10 8.08
C PHE A 81 2.47 5.69 9.03
N GLY A 82 2.32 5.06 10.19
CA GLY A 82 1.43 5.51 11.27
C GLY A 82 2.13 6.41 12.28
N GLU A 83 1.32 7.01 13.15
CA GLU A 83 1.77 7.76 14.32
C GLU A 83 2.45 6.87 15.36
N ARG A 84 3.20 7.48 16.28
CA ARG A 84 3.73 6.74 17.44
C ARG A 84 2.58 6.27 18.33
N GLY A 85 2.67 5.06 18.85
CA GLY A 85 1.63 4.47 19.69
C GLY A 85 0.59 3.66 18.90
N THR A 86 0.67 3.59 17.58
CA THR A 86 -0.35 2.91 16.76
C THR A 86 -0.04 1.45 16.47
N ARG A 87 1.13 0.93 16.88
CA ARG A 87 1.47 -0.48 16.68
C ARG A 87 0.42 -1.38 17.32
N GLY A 88 0.00 -2.42 16.60
CA GLY A 88 -1.08 -3.33 17.02
C GLY A 88 -2.50 -2.77 16.93
N ARG A 89 -2.67 -1.50 16.52
CA ARG A 89 -3.99 -0.87 16.28
C ARG A 89 -4.16 -0.36 14.86
N LEU A 90 -3.04 -0.13 14.17
CA LEU A 90 -2.96 0.31 12.79
C LEU A 90 -1.86 -0.49 12.09
N ARG A 91 -2.28 -1.44 11.26
CA ARG A 91 -1.45 -2.14 10.30
C ARG A 91 -1.69 -1.54 8.92
N ILE A 92 -0.64 -1.34 8.15
CA ILE A 92 -0.62 -0.55 6.91
C ILE A 92 -0.04 -1.38 5.76
N GLY A 93 -0.70 -1.35 4.62
CA GLY A 93 -0.13 -1.74 3.34
C GLY A 93 -0.32 -0.61 2.33
N VAL A 94 0.64 -0.43 1.43
CA VAL A 94 0.53 0.58 0.37
C VAL A 94 0.95 0.02 -0.98
N ASP A 95 0.21 0.35 -2.02
CA ASP A 95 0.60 -0.03 -3.38
C ASP A 95 0.39 1.08 -4.41
N LEU A 96 1.26 1.11 -5.43
CA LEU A 96 1.37 2.16 -6.43
C LEU A 96 1.57 1.52 -7.80
N GLU A 97 0.68 1.80 -8.74
CA GLU A 97 0.75 1.22 -10.07
C GLU A 97 0.47 2.22 -11.18
N ARG A 98 1.47 2.41 -12.05
CA ARG A 98 1.31 3.22 -13.26
C ARG A 98 0.34 2.55 -14.22
N TYR A 99 -0.57 3.35 -14.76
CA TYR A 99 -1.50 2.90 -15.78
C TYR A 99 -0.77 2.40 -17.03
N SER A 100 -1.18 1.21 -17.48
CA SER A 100 -0.65 0.57 -18.68
C SER A 100 -1.76 -0.21 -19.39
N PRO A 101 -2.06 0.07 -20.68
CA PRO A 101 -3.14 -0.62 -21.40
C PRO A 101 -2.82 -2.11 -21.62
N LYS A 102 -1.53 -2.47 -21.57
CA LYS A 102 -1.07 -3.83 -21.82
C LYS A 102 -1.43 -4.81 -20.70
N ARG A 103 -1.90 -4.35 -19.54
CA ARG A 103 -2.16 -5.20 -18.36
C ARG A 103 -3.63 -5.59 -18.17
N LEU A 104 -4.57 -4.99 -18.90
CA LEU A 104 -6.01 -5.23 -18.66
C LEU A 104 -6.40 -6.71 -18.83
N HIS A 105 -5.78 -7.42 -19.77
CA HIS A 105 -5.99 -8.86 -19.99
C HIS A 105 -5.63 -9.74 -18.78
N LEU A 106 -4.84 -9.24 -17.83
CA LEU A 106 -4.48 -9.98 -16.62
C LEU A 106 -5.68 -10.17 -15.69
N ALA A 107 -6.73 -9.35 -15.81
CA ALA A 107 -7.95 -9.49 -15.02
C ALA A 107 -8.56 -10.89 -15.17
N GLU A 108 -8.71 -11.38 -16.41
CA GLU A 108 -9.31 -12.69 -16.69
C GLU A 108 -8.58 -13.84 -15.99
N ARG A 109 -7.25 -13.71 -15.86
CA ARG A 109 -6.40 -14.74 -15.23
C ARG A 109 -6.38 -14.63 -13.71
N PHE A 110 -6.39 -13.42 -13.17
CA PHE A 110 -6.03 -13.19 -11.77
C PHE A 110 -7.17 -12.68 -10.91
N PHE A 111 -8.13 -11.93 -11.46
CA PHE A 111 -9.21 -11.33 -10.68
C PHE A 111 -10.33 -12.34 -10.36
N SER A 112 -11.24 -11.93 -9.47
CA SER A 112 -12.48 -12.67 -9.23
C SER A 112 -13.37 -12.64 -10.48
N LYS A 113 -14.39 -13.51 -10.49
CA LYS A 113 -15.36 -13.53 -11.59
C LYS A 113 -16.18 -12.25 -11.62
N GLU A 114 -16.52 -11.74 -10.45
CA GLU A 114 -17.32 -10.53 -10.23
C GLU A 114 -16.57 -9.28 -10.71
N GLU A 115 -15.27 -9.17 -10.38
CA GLU A 115 -14.40 -8.09 -10.85
C GLU A 115 -14.20 -8.15 -12.36
N SER A 116 -13.91 -9.33 -12.91
CA SER A 116 -13.72 -9.51 -14.35
C SER A 116 -15.00 -9.18 -15.14
N ALA A 117 -16.16 -9.61 -14.63
CA ALA A 117 -17.45 -9.29 -15.22
C ALA A 117 -17.74 -7.80 -15.18
N GLN A 118 -17.44 -7.11 -14.06
CA GLN A 118 -17.60 -5.65 -13.97
C GLN A 118 -16.71 -4.94 -15.00
N LEU A 119 -15.43 -5.29 -15.08
CA LEU A 119 -14.48 -4.67 -16.02
C LEU A 119 -14.93 -4.80 -17.48
N ALA A 120 -15.54 -5.93 -17.85
CA ALA A 120 -16.05 -6.17 -19.20
C ALA A 120 -17.25 -5.29 -19.58
N THR A 121 -17.93 -4.65 -18.61
CA THR A 121 -19.06 -3.74 -18.88
C THR A 121 -18.64 -2.27 -19.06
N LEU A 122 -17.40 -1.94 -18.71
CA LEU A 122 -16.86 -0.58 -18.75
C LEU A 122 -16.25 -0.25 -20.12
N ASP A 123 -16.20 1.04 -20.47
CA ASP A 123 -15.37 1.47 -21.60
C ASP A 123 -13.88 1.26 -21.32
N VAL A 124 -13.04 1.28 -22.35
CA VAL A 124 -11.60 0.94 -22.24
C VAL A 124 -10.87 1.82 -21.21
N ASN A 125 -11.19 3.11 -21.11
CA ASN A 125 -10.51 4.02 -20.21
C ASN A 125 -10.97 3.81 -18.76
N GLN A 126 -12.27 3.60 -18.56
CA GLN A 126 -12.86 3.28 -17.26
C GLN A 126 -12.38 1.91 -16.76
N ALA A 127 -12.39 0.90 -17.63
CA ALA A 127 -11.89 -0.44 -17.33
C ALA A 127 -10.42 -0.41 -16.92
N GLN A 128 -9.58 0.40 -17.60
CA GLN A 128 -8.19 0.56 -17.22
C GLN A 128 -8.05 1.15 -15.80
N LYS A 129 -8.74 2.25 -15.50
CA LYS A 129 -8.68 2.88 -14.17
C LYS A 129 -9.16 1.93 -13.08
N GLU A 130 -10.29 1.25 -13.31
CA GLU A 130 -10.87 0.31 -12.36
C GLU A 130 -9.96 -0.91 -12.15
N PHE A 131 -9.33 -1.42 -13.22
CA PHE A 131 -8.36 -2.50 -13.14
C PHE A 131 -7.20 -2.14 -12.21
N PHE A 132 -6.57 -0.98 -12.40
CA PHE A 132 -5.43 -0.57 -11.58
C PHE A 132 -5.82 -0.22 -10.15
N LYS A 133 -7.04 0.30 -9.94
CA LYS A 133 -7.60 0.47 -8.59
C LYS A 133 -7.70 -0.88 -7.86
N LEU A 134 -8.34 -1.87 -8.49
CA LEU A 134 -8.50 -3.21 -7.92
C LEU A 134 -7.16 -3.93 -7.74
N TRP A 135 -6.23 -3.74 -8.68
CA TRP A 135 -4.87 -4.28 -8.57
C TRP A 135 -4.14 -3.68 -7.36
N CYS A 136 -4.14 -2.35 -7.20
CA CYS A 136 -3.54 -1.70 -6.04
C CYS A 136 -4.19 -2.13 -4.74
N ARG A 137 -5.52 -2.32 -4.70
CA ARG A 137 -6.20 -2.87 -3.51
C ARG A 137 -5.70 -4.27 -3.17
N LYS A 138 -5.52 -5.16 -4.15
CA LYS A 138 -5.01 -6.52 -3.93
C LYS A 138 -3.58 -6.50 -3.39
N GLU A 139 -2.70 -5.71 -3.98
CA GLU A 139 -1.32 -5.59 -3.51
C GLU A 139 -1.22 -4.90 -2.14
N ALA A 140 -1.96 -3.81 -1.92
CA ALA A 140 -2.01 -3.13 -0.64
C ALA A 140 -2.61 -4.03 0.45
N PHE A 141 -3.65 -4.80 0.14
CA PHE A 141 -4.19 -5.83 1.03
C PHE A 141 -3.13 -6.85 1.40
N TYR A 142 -2.44 -7.43 0.41
CA TYR A 142 -1.39 -8.42 0.68
C TYR A 142 -0.25 -7.84 1.51
N LYS A 143 0.19 -6.62 1.17
CA LYS A 143 1.20 -5.90 1.93
C LYS A 143 0.73 -5.62 3.35
N CYS A 144 -0.55 -5.29 3.57
CA CYS A 144 -1.14 -5.05 4.89
C CYS A 144 -1.24 -6.35 5.70
N VAL A 145 -1.95 -7.35 5.20
CA VAL A 145 -2.26 -8.61 5.91
C VAL A 145 -0.99 -9.47 6.08
N GLY A 146 -0.10 -9.46 5.08
CA GLY A 146 0.99 -10.43 4.96
C GLY A 146 0.49 -11.79 4.46
N GLY A 147 1.35 -12.81 4.59
CA GLY A 147 1.04 -14.19 4.23
C GLY A 147 1.96 -14.77 3.16
N GLU A 148 1.86 -16.09 2.98
CA GLU A 148 2.83 -16.86 2.19
C GLU A 148 2.69 -16.65 0.68
N PHE A 149 1.49 -16.28 0.18
CA PHE A 149 1.26 -16.25 -1.26
C PHE A 149 0.30 -15.17 -1.75
N PHE A 150 0.85 -14.25 -2.55
CA PHE A 150 0.10 -13.16 -3.17
C PHE A 150 -0.97 -13.66 -4.16
N GLU A 151 -0.74 -14.75 -4.89
CA GLU A 151 -1.70 -15.23 -5.90
C GLU A 151 -3.06 -15.61 -5.29
N GLY A 152 -3.07 -16.11 -4.04
CA GLY A 152 -4.32 -16.37 -3.32
C GLY A 152 -5.15 -15.10 -3.07
N THR A 153 -4.47 -13.96 -2.90
CA THR A 153 -5.13 -12.64 -2.78
C THR A 153 -5.71 -12.18 -4.10
N LEU A 154 -5.09 -12.54 -5.23
CA LEU A 154 -5.52 -12.05 -6.54
C LEU A 154 -6.98 -12.43 -6.86
N ARG A 155 -7.40 -13.64 -6.46
CA ARG A 155 -8.76 -14.15 -6.73
C ARG A 155 -9.84 -13.62 -5.79
N ARG A 156 -9.45 -12.97 -4.69
CA ARG A 156 -10.39 -12.40 -3.72
C ARG A 156 -11.03 -11.14 -4.31
N ASP A 157 -12.35 -11.05 -4.24
CA ASP A 157 -13.09 -9.86 -4.64
C ASP A 157 -12.76 -8.67 -3.70
N MET A 158 -12.18 -7.62 -4.28
CA MET A 158 -11.81 -6.38 -3.61
C MET A 158 -12.72 -5.21 -3.97
N GLN A 159 -13.89 -5.45 -4.56
CA GLN A 159 -14.87 -4.39 -4.88
C GLN A 159 -15.43 -3.75 -3.59
N LYS A 160 -15.59 -4.55 -2.54
CA LYS A 160 -16.10 -4.09 -1.23
C LYS A 160 -15.03 -3.37 -0.42
N ASN A 161 -15.47 -2.49 0.46
CA ASN A 161 -14.63 -1.79 1.42
C ASN A 161 -15.44 -1.54 2.71
N PRO A 162 -15.10 -2.17 3.86
CA PRO A 162 -13.96 -3.06 4.05
C PRO A 162 -14.12 -4.44 3.40
N VAL A 163 -13.01 -5.14 3.27
CA VAL A 163 -12.97 -6.60 3.05
C VAL A 163 -12.69 -7.28 4.38
N LEU A 164 -13.42 -8.35 4.68
CA LEU A 164 -13.25 -9.12 5.92
C LEU A 164 -12.23 -10.24 5.74
N VAL A 165 -11.40 -10.44 6.74
CA VAL A 165 -10.39 -11.51 6.79
C VAL A 165 -10.63 -12.35 8.03
N ASP A 166 -10.80 -13.65 7.83
CA ASP A 166 -10.86 -14.59 8.95
C ASP A 166 -9.48 -14.68 9.59
N ALA A 167 -9.42 -14.45 10.89
CA ALA A 167 -8.22 -14.61 11.70
C ALA A 167 -8.48 -15.78 12.66
N PRO A 168 -7.79 -16.94 12.51
CA PRO A 168 -8.08 -18.14 13.28
C PRO A 168 -8.04 -17.95 14.80
N ASP A 169 -7.24 -16.99 15.27
CA ASP A 169 -7.05 -16.68 16.68
C ASP A 169 -8.02 -15.62 17.23
N LEU A 170 -8.91 -15.08 16.38
CA LEU A 170 -9.87 -14.04 16.76
C LEU A 170 -11.31 -14.53 16.64
N VAL A 171 -12.17 -14.03 17.53
CA VAL A 171 -13.59 -14.38 17.60
C VAL A 171 -14.38 -13.82 16.41
N GLU A 172 -13.96 -12.66 15.91
CA GLU A 172 -14.63 -11.93 14.82
C GLU A 172 -13.64 -11.71 13.66
N PRO A 173 -14.10 -11.76 12.39
CA PRO A 173 -13.29 -11.39 11.25
C PRO A 173 -12.75 -9.97 11.36
N VAL A 174 -11.52 -9.76 10.91
CA VAL A 174 -10.89 -8.44 10.93
C VAL A 174 -11.18 -7.70 9.62
N ALA A 175 -11.56 -6.44 9.74
CA ALA A 175 -11.77 -5.56 8.59
C ALA A 175 -10.44 -5.03 8.05
N VAL A 176 -10.29 -5.08 6.73
CA VAL A 176 -9.26 -4.35 5.98
C VAL A 176 -9.96 -3.26 5.19
N HIS A 177 -9.65 -2.01 5.51
CA HIS A 177 -10.19 -0.82 4.85
C HIS A 177 -9.24 -0.31 3.79
N PHE A 178 -9.78 0.26 2.71
CA PHE A 178 -8.99 0.82 1.62
C PHE A 178 -9.25 2.32 1.46
N VAL A 179 -8.22 3.06 1.08
CA VAL A 179 -8.33 4.42 0.55
C VAL A 179 -7.66 4.44 -0.83
N ASP A 180 -8.47 4.55 -1.88
CA ASP A 180 -7.96 4.67 -3.25
C ASP A 180 -7.66 6.13 -3.58
N LEU A 181 -6.50 6.38 -4.16
CA LEU A 181 -5.97 7.70 -4.46
C LEU A 181 -5.42 7.73 -5.90
N ASP A 182 -5.37 8.92 -6.47
CA ASP A 182 -4.54 9.19 -7.66
C ASP A 182 -3.13 9.57 -7.18
N ALA A 183 -2.08 8.95 -7.72
CA ALA A 183 -0.71 9.20 -7.28
C ALA A 183 -0.24 10.66 -7.45
N ALA A 184 -0.95 11.48 -8.22
CA ALA A 184 -0.71 12.92 -8.30
C ALA A 184 -0.77 13.62 -6.93
N VAL A 185 -1.57 13.10 -5.97
CA VAL A 185 -1.68 13.68 -4.62
C VAL A 185 -0.38 13.58 -3.82
N VAL A 186 0.49 12.63 -4.16
CA VAL A 186 1.82 12.47 -3.59
C VAL A 186 2.91 12.86 -4.59
N GLY A 187 2.59 13.70 -5.59
CA GLY A 187 3.56 14.30 -6.50
C GLY A 187 4.08 13.43 -7.64
N MET A 188 3.53 12.23 -7.87
CA MET A 188 3.97 11.39 -8.98
C MET A 188 3.66 12.07 -10.34
N PRO A 189 4.63 12.19 -11.25
CA PRO A 189 4.46 12.95 -12.49
C PRO A 189 3.63 12.21 -13.55
N THR A 190 3.44 10.90 -13.41
CA THR A 190 2.68 10.07 -14.35
C THR A 190 1.41 9.53 -13.70
N SER A 191 0.34 9.40 -14.46
CA SER A 191 -0.92 8.80 -13.99
C SER A 191 -0.73 7.38 -13.46
N ALA A 192 -1.10 7.18 -12.20
CA ALA A 192 -0.99 5.93 -11.49
C ALA A 192 -2.08 5.83 -10.43
N ALA A 193 -2.55 4.62 -10.16
CA ALA A 193 -3.36 4.34 -8.99
C ALA A 193 -2.44 4.20 -7.78
N LEU A 194 -2.92 4.65 -6.63
CA LEU A 194 -2.31 4.47 -5.33
C LEU A 194 -3.39 3.95 -4.38
N CYS A 195 -3.08 2.97 -3.57
CA CYS A 195 -4.00 2.46 -2.56
C CYS A 195 -3.29 2.33 -1.22
N VAL A 196 -3.94 2.80 -0.17
CA VAL A 196 -3.59 2.51 1.23
C VAL A 196 -4.59 1.49 1.75
N ALA A 197 -4.10 0.41 2.36
CA ALA A 197 -4.89 -0.56 3.09
C ALA A 197 -4.56 -0.45 4.59
N VAL A 198 -5.59 -0.46 5.44
CA VAL A 198 -5.41 -0.45 6.91
C VAL A 198 -6.22 -1.52 7.61
N SER A 199 -5.67 -2.08 8.69
CA SER A 199 -6.33 -3.10 9.50
C SER A 199 -5.89 -3.09 10.97
N ARG A 200 -6.60 -3.83 11.84
CA ARG A 200 -6.24 -4.08 13.24
C ARG A 200 -5.58 -5.45 13.47
N LEU A 201 -5.12 -6.09 12.39
CA LEU A 201 -4.40 -7.38 12.41
C LEU A 201 -3.07 -7.31 13.16
#